data_AF-A0A165D335-F1
#
_entry.id   AF-A0A165D335-F1
#
_cell.length_a   1.000
_cell.length_b   1.000
_cell.length_c   1.000
_cell.angle_alpha   90.00
_cell.angle_beta   90.00
_cell.angle_gamma   90.00
#
_symmetry.space_group_name_H-M   'P 1'
#
loop_
_entity.id
_entity.type
_entity.pdbx_description
1 polymer ?
#
loop_
_entity_poly.entity_id
_entity_poly.type
_entity_poly.pdbx_seq_one_letter_code
_entity_poly.pdbx_strand_id
1 'polypeptide(L)'
;MRVWSHGKVGQVTVERQKTEIFTYKKVANWVKPMVTTLPEGFQIVRRKLLNPLEGLPTLLVQLPEFEPQGRYTRERHDTLNVTGDGFLWPEEVKLTDFLMCAHDMAFAWDETEKGQFQNEYFDLVVILTVEHIP
;
A
#
# COMPACT_ATOMS: atom_id res chain seq x y z
N MET A 1 -66.32 -23.53 22.73
CA MET A 1 -64.90 -23.32 23.09
C MET A 1 -64.04 -23.38 21.83
N ARG A 2 -63.77 -22.23 21.21
CA ARG A 2 -62.56 -21.93 20.43
C ARG A 2 -62.63 -20.47 20.00
N VAL A 3 -61.94 -19.63 20.77
CA VAL A 3 -61.82 -18.19 20.57
C VAL A 3 -60.88 -17.99 19.37
N TRP A 4 -61.36 -17.34 18.32
CA TRP A 4 -60.49 -16.86 17.25
C TRP A 4 -59.87 -15.55 17.70
N SER A 5 -58.58 -15.60 18.00
CA SER A 5 -57.79 -14.45 18.43
C SER A 5 -57.48 -13.56 17.23
N HIS A 6 -57.89 -12.30 17.27
CA HIS A 6 -57.48 -11.30 16.29
C HIS A 6 -55.98 -11.02 16.48
N GLY A 7 -55.15 -11.58 15.60
CA GLY A 7 -53.74 -11.20 15.49
C GLY A 7 -53.63 -9.75 15.03
N LYS A 8 -53.10 -8.88 15.90
CA LYS A 8 -52.72 -7.51 15.54
C LYS A 8 -51.66 -7.57 14.43
N VAL A 9 -51.97 -6.95 13.29
CA VAL A 9 -50.98 -6.62 12.27
C VAL A 9 -50.09 -5.53 12.85
N GLY A 10 -48.95 -5.91 13.41
CA GLY A 10 -47.92 -4.98 13.84
C GLY A 10 -47.41 -4.23 12.63
N GLN A 11 -47.62 -2.91 12.60
CA GLN A 11 -46.98 -2.06 11.62
C GLN A 11 -45.48 -2.06 11.92
N VAL A 12 -44.70 -2.75 11.09
CA VAL A 12 -43.25 -2.65 11.10
C VAL A 12 -42.91 -1.30 10.48
N THR A 13 -42.63 -0.31 11.32
CA THR A 13 -42.06 0.96 10.89
C THR A 13 -40.63 0.68 10.44
N VAL A 14 -40.43 0.53 9.13
CA VAL A 14 -39.10 0.47 8.55
C VAL A 14 -38.51 1.87 8.65
N GLU A 15 -37.57 2.07 9.58
CA GLU A 15 -36.78 3.29 9.61
C GLU A 15 -35.98 3.39 8.30
N ARG A 16 -36.29 4.42 7.51
CA ARG A 16 -35.54 4.75 6.30
C ARG A 16 -34.12 5.12 6.70
N GLN A 17 -33.18 4.23 6.45
CA GLN A 17 -31.77 4.60 6.43
C GLN A 17 -31.58 5.71 5.39
N LYS A 18 -31.01 6.83 5.85
CA LYS A 18 -30.75 8.02 5.03
C LYS A 18 -29.69 7.67 3.99
N THR A 19 -30.11 7.46 2.74
CA THR A 19 -29.18 7.31 1.62
C THR A 19 -28.48 8.64 1.40
N GLU A 20 -27.19 8.73 1.72
CA GLU A 20 -26.38 9.89 1.35
C GLU A 20 -26.13 9.84 -0.15
N ILE A 21 -26.82 10.71 -0.88
CA ILE A 21 -26.64 10.85 -2.32
C ILE A 21 -25.39 11.71 -2.53
N PHE A 22 -24.26 11.07 -2.84
CA PHE A 22 -23.06 11.78 -3.26
C PHE A 22 -23.34 12.50 -4.59
N THR A 23 -23.44 13.82 -4.53
CA THR A 23 -23.62 14.65 -5.71
C THR A 23 -22.25 15.19 -6.13
N TYR A 24 -21.90 15.05 -7.40
CA TYR A 24 -20.64 15.59 -7.92
C TYR A 24 -20.59 17.11 -7.73
N LYS A 25 -19.44 17.62 -7.29
CA LYS A 25 -19.23 19.06 -7.08
C LYS A 25 -19.37 19.79 -8.42
N LYS A 26 -20.32 20.70 -8.54
CA LYS A 26 -20.51 21.51 -9.75
C LYS A 26 -19.21 22.25 -10.09
N VAL A 27 -18.83 22.24 -11.36
CA VAL A 27 -17.63 22.93 -11.89
C VAL A 27 -17.61 24.42 -11.51
N ALA A 28 -18.78 25.07 -11.45
CA ALA A 28 -18.92 26.46 -11.02
C ALA A 28 -18.45 26.71 -9.57
N ASN A 29 -18.46 25.68 -8.72
CA ASN A 29 -17.99 25.73 -7.33
C ASN A 29 -16.53 25.27 -7.19
N TRP A 30 -15.84 24.99 -8.30
CA TRP A 30 -14.45 24.56 -8.26
C TRP A 30 -13.55 25.71 -7.80
N VAL A 31 -12.85 25.49 -6.69
CA VAL A 31 -11.81 26.40 -6.21
C VAL A 31 -10.59 26.14 -7.08
N LYS A 32 -10.18 27.15 -7.85
CA LYS A 32 -8.95 27.08 -8.63
C LYS A 32 -7.77 27.06 -7.66
N PRO A 33 -6.83 26.11 -7.79
CA PRO A 33 -5.61 26.15 -7.01
C PRO A 33 -4.90 27.49 -7.28
N MET A 34 -4.34 28.11 -6.24
CA MET A 34 -3.53 29.31 -6.43
C MET A 34 -2.35 28.97 -7.34
N VAL A 35 -2.21 29.73 -8.43
CA VAL A 35 -1.08 29.62 -9.36
C VAL A 35 0.08 30.43 -8.77
N THR A 36 0.58 30.01 -7.61
CA THR A 36 1.81 30.55 -7.03
C THR A 36 2.97 29.66 -7.44
N THR A 37 4.11 30.27 -7.77
CA THR A 37 5.34 29.52 -8.08
C THR A 37 5.86 28.90 -6.77
N LEU A 38 6.09 27.58 -6.75
CA LEU A 38 6.70 26.91 -5.60
C LEU A 38 8.11 27.49 -5.38
N PRO A 39 8.41 28.10 -4.22
CA PRO A 39 9.73 28.68 -3.98
C PRO A 39 10.80 27.59 -4.05
N GLU A 40 11.98 27.95 -4.53
CA GLU A 40 13.08 27.01 -4.80
C GLU A 40 13.47 26.19 -3.55
N GLY A 41 13.44 26.79 -2.36
CA GLY A 41 13.72 26.09 -1.10
C GLY A 41 12.74 24.99 -0.71
N PHE A 42 11.59 24.88 -1.38
CA PHE A 42 10.61 23.80 -1.18
C PHE A 42 10.59 22.81 -2.36
N GLN A 43 11.45 23.00 -3.35
CA GLN A 43 11.56 22.07 -4.47
C GLN A 43 12.31 20.81 -4.04
N ILE A 44 11.74 19.65 -4.38
CA ILE A 44 12.38 18.37 -4.13
C ILE A 44 13.48 18.18 -5.18
N VAL A 45 14.73 18.35 -4.75
CA VAL A 45 15.90 18.08 -5.59
C VAL A 45 16.24 16.60 -5.53
N ARG A 46 16.29 15.94 -6.71
CA ARG A 46 16.71 14.55 -6.82
C ARG A 46 18.19 14.48 -7.15
N ARG A 47 18.98 13.86 -6.28
CA ARG A 47 20.41 13.67 -6.53
C ARG A 47 20.62 12.40 -7.37
N LYS A 48 21.55 12.44 -8.32
CA LYS A 48 21.96 11.26 -9.10
C LYS A 48 22.92 10.43 -8.25
N LEU A 49 22.64 9.14 -8.11
CA LEU A 49 23.44 8.22 -7.30
C LEU A 49 24.17 7.16 -8.12
N LEU A 50 24.90 6.29 -7.41
CA LEU A 50 25.54 5.09 -7.94
C LEU A 50 24.56 4.28 -8.81
N ASN A 51 25.12 3.50 -9.74
CA ASN A 51 24.34 2.63 -10.60
C ASN A 51 23.50 1.67 -9.74
N PRO A 52 22.15 1.68 -9.86
CA PRO A 52 21.28 0.87 -9.00
C PRO A 52 21.43 -0.64 -9.23
N LEU A 53 22.13 -1.04 -10.28
CA LEU A 53 22.43 -2.43 -10.59
C LEU A 53 23.76 -2.91 -9.98
N GLU A 54 24.55 -2.00 -9.39
CA GLU A 54 25.78 -2.38 -8.71
C GLU A 54 25.47 -3.18 -7.44
N GLY A 55 26.10 -4.34 -7.31
CA GLY A 55 25.94 -5.22 -6.15
C GLY A 55 24.73 -6.15 -6.20
N LEU A 56 23.99 -6.23 -7.31
CA LEU A 56 22.93 -7.23 -7.46
C LEU A 56 23.48 -8.65 -7.33
N PRO A 57 22.78 -9.54 -6.59
CA PRO A 57 23.21 -10.92 -6.46
C PRO A 57 23.14 -11.63 -7.82
N THR A 58 24.11 -12.49 -8.08
CA THR A 58 24.10 -13.32 -9.30
C THR A 58 23.07 -14.43 -9.15
N LEU A 59 22.23 -14.62 -10.17
CA LEU A 59 21.30 -15.73 -10.22
C LEU A 59 22.05 -17.07 -10.38
N LEU A 60 21.75 -18.02 -9.50
CA LEU A 60 22.27 -19.37 -9.59
C LEU A 60 21.52 -20.16 -10.67
N VAL A 61 22.24 -21.03 -11.39
CA VAL A 61 21.65 -21.92 -12.41
C VAL A 61 20.78 -23.00 -11.76
N GLN A 62 21.13 -23.42 -10.54
CA GLN A 62 20.37 -24.37 -9.74
C GLN A 62 19.98 -23.70 -8.43
N LEU A 63 18.69 -23.47 -8.26
CA LEU A 63 18.16 -22.78 -7.09
C LEU A 63 18.05 -23.77 -5.92
N PRO A 64 18.51 -23.38 -4.71
CA PRO A 64 18.33 -24.18 -3.52
C PRO A 64 16.85 -24.28 -3.14
N GLU A 65 16.53 -25.22 -2.26
CA GLU A 65 15.22 -25.27 -1.62
C GLU A 65 15.06 -24.08 -0.65
N PHE A 66 13.81 -23.70 -0.38
CA PHE A 66 13.53 -22.63 0.56
C PHE A 66 14.07 -22.93 1.96
N GLU A 67 14.94 -22.04 2.44
CA GLU A 67 15.41 -21.98 3.81
C GLU A 67 15.13 -20.58 4.37
N PRO A 68 14.49 -20.45 5.55
CA PRO A 68 14.16 -19.17 6.12
C PRO A 68 15.43 -18.37 6.43
N GLN A 69 15.53 -17.17 5.90
CA GLN A 69 16.73 -16.33 6.00
C GLN A 69 16.39 -14.91 6.46
N GLY A 70 17.07 -14.47 7.51
CA GLY A 70 16.97 -13.11 8.06
C GLY A 70 15.52 -12.69 8.32
N ARG A 71 15.02 -11.70 7.58
CA ARG A 71 13.64 -11.22 7.71
C ARG A 71 12.61 -12.10 7.00
N TYR A 72 13.01 -12.94 6.05
CA TYR A 72 12.08 -13.82 5.35
C TYR A 72 11.88 -15.13 6.12
N THR A 73 10.95 -15.11 7.07
CA THR A 73 10.60 -16.25 7.92
C THR A 73 9.61 -17.19 7.23
N ARG A 74 9.49 -18.43 7.73
CA ARG A 74 8.49 -19.39 7.24
C ARG A 74 7.06 -18.85 7.32
N GLU A 75 6.70 -18.17 8.40
CA GLU A 75 5.37 -17.53 8.53
C GLU A 75 5.10 -16.51 7.42
N ARG A 76 6.11 -15.70 7.05
CA ARG A 76 6.02 -14.71 5.97
C ARG A 76 5.93 -15.37 4.59
N HIS A 77 6.73 -16.41 4.36
CA HIS A 77 6.64 -17.25 3.15
C HIS A 77 5.24 -17.86 2.98
N ASP A 78 4.70 -18.48 4.02
CA ASP A 78 3.40 -19.15 3.99
C ASP A 78 2.25 -18.14 3.80
N THR A 79 2.39 -16.93 4.36
CA THR A 79 1.43 -15.83 4.16
C THR A 79 1.46 -15.28 2.73
N LEU A 80 2.65 -15.20 2.12
CA LEU A 80 2.82 -14.79 0.72
C LEU A 80 2.18 -15.78 -0.25
N ASN A 81 2.19 -17.08 0.09
CA ASN A 81 1.52 -18.17 -0.65
C ASN A 81 1.78 -18.11 -2.18
N VAL A 82 3.06 -18.00 -2.57
CA VAL A 82 3.51 -17.84 -3.97
C VAL A 82 3.00 -18.98 -4.88
N THR A 83 2.79 -20.17 -4.31
CA THR A 83 2.33 -21.37 -5.02
C THR A 83 0.80 -21.40 -5.25
N GLY A 84 0.03 -20.52 -4.62
CA GLY A 84 -1.42 -20.67 -4.44
C GLY A 84 -2.23 -20.91 -5.72
N ASP A 85 -1.91 -20.18 -6.79
CA ASP A 85 -2.76 -20.09 -7.97
C ASP A 85 -2.36 -21.11 -9.05
N GLY A 86 -1.24 -21.82 -8.85
CA GLY A 86 -0.62 -22.68 -9.86
C GLY A 86 -0.10 -21.91 -11.09
N PHE A 87 0.02 -20.58 -10.99
CA PHE A 87 0.53 -19.72 -12.08
C PHE A 87 2.02 -19.94 -12.34
N LEU A 88 2.81 -20.16 -11.27
CA LEU A 88 4.25 -20.34 -11.34
C LEU A 88 4.64 -21.82 -11.40
N TRP A 89 5.70 -22.09 -12.16
CA TRP A 89 6.31 -23.42 -12.22
C TRP A 89 7.08 -23.71 -10.92
N PRO A 90 7.32 -24.99 -10.57
CA PRO A 90 8.07 -25.34 -9.36
C PRO A 90 9.43 -24.64 -9.28
N GLU A 91 10.13 -24.47 -10.40
CA GLU A 91 11.40 -23.76 -10.48
C GLU A 91 11.24 -22.23 -10.32
N GLU A 92 10.13 -21.65 -10.77
CA GLU A 92 9.85 -20.22 -10.61
C GLU A 92 9.44 -19.86 -9.18
N VAL A 93 8.76 -20.78 -8.48
CA VAL A 93 8.48 -20.64 -7.05
C VAL A 93 9.82 -20.57 -6.29
N LYS A 94 10.74 -21.51 -6.55
CA LYS A 94 12.08 -21.48 -5.95
C LYS A 94 12.86 -20.22 -6.29
N LEU A 95 12.70 -19.69 -7.50
CA LEU A 95 13.33 -18.43 -7.91
C LEU A 95 12.81 -17.26 -7.09
N THR A 96 11.50 -17.25 -6.84
CA THR A 96 10.85 -16.23 -6.02
C THR A 96 11.34 -16.31 -4.58
N ASP A 97 11.42 -17.51 -4.00
CA ASP A 97 11.93 -17.71 -2.64
C ASP A 97 13.39 -17.25 -2.53
N PHE A 98 14.24 -17.63 -3.49
CA PHE A 98 15.63 -17.17 -3.55
C PHE A 98 15.73 -15.64 -3.64
N LEU A 99 14.89 -15.00 -4.48
CA LEU A 99 14.85 -13.56 -4.61
C LEU A 99 14.48 -12.88 -3.28
N MET A 100 13.47 -13.40 -2.59
CA MET A 100 13.01 -12.89 -1.30
C MET A 100 14.09 -13.04 -0.22
N CYS A 101 14.76 -14.20 -0.16
CA CYS A 101 15.88 -14.42 0.77
C CYS A 101 17.07 -13.49 0.47
N ALA A 102 17.45 -13.34 -0.81
CA ALA A 102 18.59 -12.51 -1.21
C ALA A 102 18.36 -11.01 -0.96
N HIS A 103 17.09 -10.57 -0.91
CA HIS A 103 16.69 -9.18 -0.71
C HIS A 103 15.86 -9.00 0.56
N ASP A 104 16.09 -9.82 1.59
CA ASP A 104 15.28 -9.85 2.81
C ASP A 104 15.18 -8.48 3.52
N MET A 105 16.25 -7.68 3.43
CA MET A 105 16.35 -6.32 3.97
C MET A 105 15.76 -5.23 3.06
N ALA A 106 15.47 -5.53 1.80
CA ALA A 106 14.92 -4.57 0.85
C ALA A 106 13.40 -4.40 1.02
N PHE A 107 12.73 -5.42 1.57
CA PHE A 107 11.28 -5.41 1.79
C PHE A 107 10.94 -4.92 3.20
N ALA A 108 9.84 -4.18 3.31
CA ALA A 108 9.22 -3.82 4.58
C ALA A 108 8.16 -4.87 4.92
N TRP A 109 8.37 -5.59 6.01
CA TRP A 109 7.47 -6.66 6.44
C TRP A 109 6.50 -6.23 7.54
N ASP A 110 6.78 -5.12 8.21
CA ASP A 110 5.87 -4.46 9.13
C ASP A 110 5.87 -2.94 8.88
N GLU A 111 4.94 -2.23 9.54
CA GLU A 111 4.83 -0.77 9.39
C GLU A 111 6.05 -0.01 9.95
N THR A 112 6.78 -0.60 10.89
CA THR A 112 7.98 0.02 11.47
C THR A 112 9.16 -0.01 10.50
N GLU A 113 9.17 -0.99 9.60
CA GLU A 113 10.13 -1.13 8.51
C GLU A 113 9.77 -0.32 7.26
N LYS A 114 8.62 0.38 7.26
CA LYS A 114 8.20 1.21 6.13
C LYS A 114 9.27 2.25 5.82
N GLY A 115 9.93 2.07 4.69
CA GLY A 115 11.10 2.85 4.32
C GLY A 115 10.81 4.34 4.11
N GLN A 116 11.69 5.17 4.65
CA GLN A 116 11.94 6.52 4.15
C GLN A 116 13.06 6.43 3.10
N PHE A 117 12.98 7.22 2.02
CA PHE A 117 14.12 7.30 1.10
C PHE A 117 15.36 7.78 1.85
N GLN A 118 16.53 7.22 1.50
CA GLN A 118 17.77 7.63 2.16
C GLN A 118 18.04 9.12 1.88
N ASN A 119 18.60 9.83 2.85
CA ASN A 119 18.86 11.28 2.77
C ASN A 119 19.88 11.63 1.65
N GLU A 120 20.62 10.64 1.14
CA GLU A 120 21.46 10.82 -0.04
C GLU A 120 20.64 11.04 -1.32
N TYR A 121 19.43 10.49 -1.42
CA TYR A 121 18.57 10.61 -2.61
C TYR A 121 17.76 11.92 -2.62
N PHE A 122 17.19 12.27 -1.46
CA PHE A 122 16.27 13.40 -1.30
C PHE A 122 16.53 14.12 0.02
N ASP A 123 16.39 15.44 0.00
CA ASP A 123 16.29 16.22 1.22
C ASP A 123 14.94 15.99 1.91
N LEU A 124 14.90 16.27 3.22
CA LEU A 124 13.64 16.21 3.97
C LEU A 124 12.61 17.15 3.35
N VAL A 125 11.42 16.62 3.12
CA VAL A 125 10.32 17.41 2.54
C VAL A 125 9.91 18.48 3.53
N VAL A 126 10.08 19.74 3.14
CA VAL A 126 9.53 20.88 3.86
C VAL A 126 8.15 21.17 3.30
N ILE A 127 7.11 21.15 4.13
CA ILE A 127 5.76 21.52 3.72
C ILE A 127 5.65 23.04 3.80
N LEU A 128 5.33 23.67 2.67
CA LEU A 128 5.11 25.11 2.62
C LEU A 128 3.87 25.48 3.41
N THR A 129 4.05 26.26 4.47
CA THR A 129 2.97 26.83 5.28
C THR A 129 2.69 28.26 4.82
N VAL A 130 1.48 28.52 4.32
CA VAL A 130 1.00 29.87 4.04
C VAL A 130 0.26 30.37 5.28
N GLU A 131 0.64 31.54 5.81
CA GLU A 131 -0.11 32.17 6.89
C GLU A 131 -1.54 32.47 6.42
N HIS A 132 -2.53 32.00 7.19
CA HIS A 132 -3.93 32.26 6.91
C HIS A 132 -4.28 33.71 7.27
N ILE A 133 -4.74 34.49 6.30
CA ILE A 133 -5.30 35.82 6.54
C ILE A 133 -6.81 35.65 6.78
N PRO A 134 -7.34 36.02 7.96
CA PRO A 134 -8.77 35.92 8.28
C PRO A 134 -9.65 36.88 7.47
#